data_AF-A0AAE3ZML5-F1
#
_entry.id   AF-A0AAE3ZML5-F1
#
_cell.length_a   1.000
_cell.length_b   1.000
_cell.length_c   1.000
_cell.angle_alpha   90.00
_cell.angle_beta   90.00
_cell.angle_gamma   90.00
#
_symmetry.space_group_name_H-M   'P 1'
#
loop_
_entity.id
_entity.type
_entity.pdbx_description
1 polymer ?
#
loop_
_entity_poly.entity_id
_entity_poly.type
_entity_poly.pdbx_seq_one_letter_code
_entity_poly.pdbx_strand_id
1 'polypeptide(L)'
;MGGVHIHGDNHGAAAAGDHARAIVGERRPDPLAPVLSAARRLHIAIDTVPEALPDPDAALRDVNAIAAATQADPPDTEAAMAAAHRLLDRVTAAGAFVDATAKLRAALAS
;
A
#
# COMPACT_ATOMS: atom_id res chain seq x y z
N MET A 1 29.40 -27.74 12.86
CA MET A 1 29.92 -26.36 12.66
C MET A 1 29.82 -26.04 11.19
N GLY A 2 29.22 -24.89 10.84
CA GLY A 2 29.11 -24.31 9.49
C GLY A 2 28.17 -25.10 8.55
N GLY A 3 27.12 -24.57 7.95
CA GLY A 3 26.83 -23.24 7.45
C GLY A 3 26.41 -23.44 5.99
N VAL A 4 25.15 -23.16 5.64
CA VAL A 4 24.69 -23.25 4.24
C VAL A 4 24.06 -21.92 3.86
N HIS A 5 24.80 -21.17 3.07
CA HIS A 5 24.30 -20.07 2.27
C HIS A 5 23.57 -20.66 1.05
N ILE A 6 22.35 -20.20 0.77
CA ILE A 6 21.70 -20.46 -0.52
C ILE A 6 21.47 -19.10 -1.17
N HIS A 7 22.32 -18.81 -2.16
CA HIS A 7 22.11 -17.77 -3.16
C HIS A 7 21.07 -18.27 -4.16
N GLY A 8 20.24 -17.34 -4.64
CA GLY A 8 19.08 -17.61 -5.48
C GLY A 8 19.43 -18.30 -6.79
N ASP A 9 18.50 -19.14 -7.23
CA ASP A 9 17.82 -19.04 -8.53
C ASP A 9 17.09 -20.36 -8.74
N ASN A 10 15.77 -20.31 -8.85
CA ASN A 10 15.08 -21.35 -9.60
C ASN A 10 13.74 -20.83 -10.14
N HIS A 11 13.83 -20.25 -11.34
CA HIS A 11 12.76 -20.26 -12.31
C HIS A 11 12.48 -21.72 -12.72
N GLY A 12 11.24 -22.19 -12.55
CA GLY A 12 10.67 -23.20 -13.45
C GLY A 12 10.23 -24.53 -12.84
N ALA A 13 8.91 -24.68 -12.77
CA ALA A 13 8.11 -25.90 -13.03
C ALA A 13 8.29 -27.17 -12.16
N ALA A 14 7.33 -27.30 -11.24
CA ALA A 14 6.46 -28.46 -11.02
C ALA A 14 7.07 -29.86 -10.84
N ALA A 15 6.95 -30.39 -9.62
CA ALA A 15 6.77 -31.83 -9.41
C ALA A 15 5.67 -32.05 -8.36
N ALA A 16 4.56 -32.63 -8.82
CA ALA A 16 3.45 -33.10 -8.03
C ALA A 16 3.90 -34.23 -7.08
N GLY A 17 3.46 -34.16 -5.83
CA GLY A 17 3.45 -35.29 -4.90
C GLY A 17 2.16 -35.21 -4.10
N ASP A 18 1.50 -36.34 -3.87
CA ASP A 18 0.17 -36.49 -3.27
C ASP A 18 0.08 -36.03 -1.78
N HIS A 19 1.15 -35.42 -1.27
CA HIS A 19 1.25 -34.75 0.02
C HIS A 19 1.87 -33.36 -0.06
N ALA A 20 1.96 -32.77 -1.25
CA ALA A 20 2.10 -31.35 -1.40
C ALA A 20 0.76 -30.73 -0.99
N ARG A 21 0.53 -30.66 0.32
CA ARG A 21 -0.08 -29.46 0.87
C ARG A 21 0.83 -28.35 0.40
N ALA A 22 0.49 -27.80 -0.77
CA ALA A 22 0.65 -26.39 -1.00
C ALA A 22 0.10 -25.79 0.29
N ILE A 23 1.01 -25.45 1.19
CA ILE A 23 0.82 -24.29 2.01
C ILE A 23 0.71 -23.21 0.93
N VAL A 24 -0.51 -23.06 0.39
CA VAL A 24 -1.08 -21.77 0.08
C VAL A 24 -0.81 -21.04 1.38
N GLY A 25 0.39 -20.46 1.48
CA GLY A 25 0.78 -19.61 2.58
C GLY A 25 -0.38 -18.68 2.64
N GLU A 26 -1.18 -18.84 3.71
CA GLU A 26 -2.29 -17.98 3.99
C GLU A 26 -1.72 -16.59 3.74
N ARG A 27 -2.10 -15.96 2.62
CA ARG A 27 -1.78 -14.56 2.39
C ARG A 27 -2.53 -13.91 3.51
N ARG A 28 -1.88 -13.76 4.67
CA ARG A 28 -2.37 -12.88 5.70
C ARG A 28 -2.67 -11.60 4.93
N PRO A 29 -3.92 -11.14 4.95
CA PRO A 29 -4.24 -9.90 4.26
C PRO A 29 -3.27 -8.86 4.81
N ASP A 30 -2.44 -8.31 3.92
CA ASP A 30 -1.54 -7.22 4.29
C ASP A 30 -2.45 -6.10 4.80
N PRO A 31 -2.37 -5.76 6.10
CA PRO A 31 -3.28 -4.79 6.69
C PRO A 31 -3.15 -3.41 6.02
N LEU A 32 -2.03 -3.14 5.35
CA LEU A 32 -1.79 -1.90 4.61
C LEU A 32 -2.28 -1.95 3.16
N ALA A 33 -2.63 -3.13 2.61
CA ALA A 33 -3.08 -3.25 1.23
C ALA A 33 -4.34 -2.41 0.91
N PRO A 34 -5.36 -2.32 1.79
CA PRO A 34 -6.50 -1.42 1.57
C PRO A 34 -6.09 0.05 1.53
N VAL A 35 -5.20 0.47 2.44
CA VAL A 35 -4.68 1.85 2.54
C VAL A 35 -3.90 2.21 1.27
N LEU A 36 -2.99 1.34 0.83
CA LEU A 36 -2.21 1.53 -0.38
C LEU A 36 -3.10 1.58 -1.64
N SER A 37 -4.13 0.72 -1.71
CA SER A 37 -5.08 0.73 -2.82
C SER A 37 -5.87 2.04 -2.89
N ALA A 38 -6.33 2.55 -1.75
CA ALA A 38 -7.03 3.84 -1.67
C ALA A 38 -6.10 5.01 -2.03
N ALA A 39 -4.87 5.01 -1.54
CA ALA A 39 -3.86 6.02 -1.86
C ALA A 39 -3.53 6.06 -3.37
N ARG A 40 -3.41 4.89 -4.02
CA ARG A 40 -3.20 4.83 -5.49
C ARG A 40 -4.37 5.39 -6.28
N ARG A 41 -5.61 5.20 -5.81
CA ARG A 41 -6.79 5.81 -6.45
C ARG A 41 -6.79 7.33 -6.30
N LEU A 42 -6.37 7.83 -5.14
CA LEU A 42 -6.17 9.26 -4.91
C LEU A 42 -5.09 9.84 -5.81
N HIS A 43 -3.96 9.15 -5.98
CA HIS A 43 -2.90 9.56 -6.93
C HIS A 43 -3.47 9.80 -8.33
N ILE A 44 -4.17 8.81 -8.89
CA ILE A 44 -4.77 8.93 -10.23
C ILE A 44 -5.75 10.10 -10.30
N ALA A 45 -6.56 10.29 -9.25
CA ALA A 45 -7.52 11.39 -9.19
C ALA A 45 -6.84 12.76 -9.13
N ILE A 46 -5.78 12.89 -8.34
CA ILE A 46 -4.97 14.12 -8.21
C ILE A 46 -4.26 14.43 -9.53
N ASP A 47 -3.68 13.44 -10.20
CA ASP A 47 -3.04 13.62 -11.50
C ASP A 47 -4.05 14.04 -12.59
N THR A 48 -5.29 13.55 -12.49
CA THR A 48 -6.34 13.88 -13.47
C THR A 48 -6.89 15.29 -13.26
N VAL A 49 -7.00 15.75 -12.01
CA VAL A 49 -7.59 17.06 -11.65
C VAL A 49 -6.75 17.72 -10.55
N PRO A 50 -5.51 18.14 -10.83
CA PRO A 50 -4.61 18.70 -9.83
C PRO A 50 -5.13 20.01 -9.21
N GLU A 51 -5.90 20.80 -9.98
CA GLU A 51 -6.53 22.04 -9.54
C GLU A 51 -7.62 21.85 -8.47
N ALA A 52 -8.07 20.61 -8.23
CA ALA A 52 -9.01 20.30 -7.16
C ALA A 52 -8.37 20.37 -5.76
N LEU A 53 -7.04 20.44 -5.68
CA LEU A 53 -6.31 20.62 -4.43
C LEU A 53 -5.55 21.95 -4.44
N PRO A 54 -5.47 22.64 -3.28
CA PRO A 54 -4.59 23.79 -3.12
C PRO A 54 -3.11 23.47 -3.28
N ASP A 55 -2.71 22.24 -2.94
CA ASP A 55 -1.33 21.75 -2.99
C ASP A 55 -1.33 20.26 -3.40
N PRO A 56 -1.43 19.96 -4.70
CA PRO A 56 -1.44 18.59 -5.21
C PRO A 56 -0.09 17.89 -4.98
N ASP A 57 1.03 18.60 -5.07
CA ASP A 57 2.38 18.05 -4.86
C ASP A 57 2.56 17.51 -3.43
N ALA A 58 2.03 18.19 -2.42
CA ALA A 58 2.03 17.66 -1.07
C ALA A 58 1.17 16.40 -0.92
N ALA A 59 0.00 16.35 -1.57
CA ALA A 59 -0.82 15.14 -1.55
C ALA A 59 -0.13 13.95 -2.24
N LEU A 60 0.55 14.19 -3.36
CA LEU A 60 1.36 13.17 -4.06
C LEU A 60 2.55 12.71 -3.20
N ARG A 61 3.19 13.62 -2.46
CA ARG A 61 4.24 13.26 -1.49
C ARG A 61 3.71 12.35 -0.39
N ASP A 62 2.52 12.63 0.14
CA ASP A 62 1.90 11.75 1.14
C ASP A 62 1.55 10.37 0.55
N VAL A 63 1.05 10.29 -0.69
CA VAL A 63 0.83 8.99 -1.37
C VAL A 63 2.13 8.21 -1.55
N ASN A 64 3.21 8.87 -1.97
CA ASN A 64 4.52 8.24 -2.13
C ASN A 64 5.10 7.78 -0.80
N ALA A 65 4.87 8.53 0.29
CA ALA A 65 5.27 8.14 1.63
C ALA A 65 4.54 6.86 2.10
N ILE A 66 3.23 6.74 1.82
CA ILE A 66 2.48 5.51 2.07
C ILE A 66 3.11 4.34 1.30
N ALA A 67 3.36 4.52 0.00
CA ALA A 67 3.94 3.49 -0.84
C ALA A 67 5.34 3.05 -0.38
N ALA A 68 6.20 4.00 -0.01
CA ALA A 68 7.53 3.73 0.52
C ALA A 68 7.47 2.98 1.86
N ALA A 69 6.60 3.39 2.77
CA ALA A 69 6.41 2.73 4.06
C ALA A 69 5.88 1.29 3.92
N THR A 70 4.98 1.04 2.96
CA THR A 70 4.51 -0.33 2.66
C THR A 70 5.55 -1.22 1.99
N GLN A 71 6.53 -0.64 1.29
CA GLN A 71 7.59 -1.37 0.58
C GLN A 71 8.87 -1.54 1.43
N ALA A 72 8.95 -0.92 2.60
CA ALA A 72 10.03 -1.11 3.54
C ALA A 72 10.06 -2.57 4.03
N ASP A 73 11.26 -3.06 4.41
CA ASP A 73 11.44 -4.39 5.00
C ASP A 73 12.11 -4.25 6.39
N PRO A 74 11.36 -4.42 7.50
CA PRO A 74 9.92 -4.73 7.54
C PRO A 74 9.04 -3.50 7.18
N PRO A 75 7.77 -3.70 6.77
CA PRO A 75 6.85 -2.60 6.47
C PRO A 75 6.64 -1.67 7.66
N ASP A 76 6.75 -0.37 7.43
CA ASP A 76 6.55 0.65 8.46
C ASP A 76 5.06 1.05 8.52
N THR A 77 4.32 0.31 9.35
CA THR A 77 2.88 0.50 9.51
C THR A 77 2.54 1.87 10.11
N GLU A 78 3.33 2.37 11.06
CA GLU A 78 3.09 3.67 11.70
C GLU A 78 3.30 4.81 10.69
N ALA A 79 4.38 4.77 9.92
CA ALA A 79 4.64 5.76 8.89
C ALA A 79 3.59 5.75 7.78
N ALA A 80 3.15 4.56 7.35
CA ALA A 80 2.09 4.41 6.35
C ALA A 80 0.77 5.02 6.84
N MET A 81 0.36 4.70 8.07
CA MET A 81 -0.88 5.24 8.67
C MET A 81 -0.79 6.75 8.91
N ALA A 82 0.36 7.25 9.39
CA ALA A 82 0.56 8.69 9.59
C ALA A 82 0.48 9.46 8.26
N ALA A 83 1.09 8.93 7.19
CA ALA A 83 1.00 9.52 5.85
C ALA A 83 -0.42 9.46 5.29
N ALA A 84 -1.14 8.36 5.51
CA ALA A 84 -2.53 8.22 5.09
C ALA A 84 -3.48 9.19 5.81
N HIS A 85 -3.27 9.46 7.10
CA HIS A 85 -4.04 10.50 7.81
C HIS A 85 -3.76 11.91 7.27
N ARG A 86 -2.49 12.26 7.03
CA ARG A 86 -2.15 13.56 6.41
C ARG A 86 -2.77 13.73 5.03
N LEU A 87 -2.73 12.68 4.22
CA LEU A 87 -3.39 12.66 2.92
C LEU A 87 -4.90 12.89 3.08
N LEU A 88 -5.55 12.16 4.00
CA LEU A 88 -6.98 12.28 4.27
C LEU A 88 -7.37 13.69 4.69
N ASP A 89 -6.63 14.30 5.61
CA ASP A 89 -6.91 15.66 6.10
C ASP A 89 -6.79 16.67 4.97
N ARG A 90 -5.77 16.54 4.11
CA ARG A 90 -5.54 17.44 2.98
C ARG A 90 -6.66 17.36 1.94
N VAL A 91 -7.07 16.16 1.55
CA VAL A 91 -8.15 15.98 0.57
C VAL A 91 -9.52 16.34 1.15
N THR A 92 -9.74 16.12 2.45
CA THR A 92 -10.96 16.51 3.15
C THR A 92 -11.07 18.03 3.25
N ALA A 93 -9.98 18.72 3.59
CA ALA A 93 -9.95 20.18 3.69
C ALA A 93 -10.23 20.85 2.33
N ALA A 94 -9.80 20.23 1.23
CA ALA A 94 -10.11 20.71 -0.12
C ALA A 94 -11.57 20.45 -0.54
N GLY A 95 -12.30 19.57 0.15
CA GLY A 95 -13.66 19.16 -0.25
C GLY A 95 -13.72 18.39 -1.58
N ALA A 96 -12.57 17.89 -2.05
CA ALA A 96 -12.42 17.20 -3.33
C ALA A 96 -12.36 15.67 -3.14
N PHE A 97 -12.56 14.95 -4.25
CA PHE A 97 -12.38 13.50 -4.33
C PHE A 97 -13.18 12.69 -3.30
N VAL A 98 -14.41 13.12 -2.99
CA VAL A 98 -15.28 12.58 -1.92
C VAL A 98 -15.32 11.05 -1.88
N ASP A 99 -15.50 10.38 -3.02
CA ASP A 99 -15.54 8.92 -3.10
C ASP A 99 -14.20 8.25 -2.74
N ALA A 100 -13.08 8.85 -3.14
CA ALA A 100 -11.75 8.35 -2.84
C ALA A 100 -11.37 8.61 -1.37
N THR A 101 -11.73 9.78 -0.86
CA THR A 101 -11.62 10.17 0.56
C THR A 101 -12.40 9.22 1.46
N ALA A 102 -13.64 8.86 1.10
CA ALA A 102 -14.44 7.90 1.85
C ALA A 102 -13.81 6.49 1.90
N LYS A 103 -13.25 6.03 0.77
CA LYS A 103 -12.55 4.75 0.69
C LYS A 103 -11.27 4.73 1.53
N LEU A 104 -10.51 5.83 1.55
CA LEU A 104 -9.32 5.95 2.39
C LEU A 104 -9.71 5.94 3.88
N ARG A 105 -10.75 6.68 4.26
CA ARG A 105 -11.26 6.67 5.64
C ARG A 105 -11.70 5.27 6.08
N ALA A 106 -12.41 4.53 5.21
CA ALA A 106 -12.82 3.16 5.50
C ALA A 106 -11.60 2.22 5.68
N ALA A 107 -10.56 2.38 4.86
CA ALA A 107 -9.33 1.60 4.96
C ALA A 107 -8.50 1.91 6.23
N LEU A 108 -8.68 3.09 6.83
CA LEU A 108 -8.02 3.46 8.09
C LEU A 108 -8.77 2.94 9.33
N ALA A 109 -10.04 2.56 9.18
CA ALA A 109 -10.89 2.07 10.26
C ALA A 109 -11.00 0.54 10.34
N SER A 110 -10.42 -0.17 9.37
CA SER A 110 -10.36 -1.64 9.27
C SER A 110 -9.13 -2.20 9.96
#